data_AF-A0A401G6Z5-F1
#
_entry.id   AF-A0A401G6Z5-F1
#
_cell.length_a   1.000
_cell.length_b   1.000
_cell.length_c   1.000
_cell.angle_alpha   90.00
_cell.angle_beta   90.00
_cell.angle_gamma   90.00
#
_symmetry.space_group_name_H-M   'P 1'
#
loop_
_entity.id
_entity.type
_entity.pdbx_description
1 polymer ?
#
loop_
_entity_poly.entity_id
_entity_poly.type
_entity_poly.pdbx_seq_one_letter_code
_entity_poly.pdbx_strand_id
1 'polypeptide(L)'
;MDDNRTEASCSGAQTSTQQTVFHHFQPFSSGTRNKSPHRDPQYLGRKTLPIKRGDAEPLTREDLQYDLLYYIFADRTVAFVDYLAPGQPLVNFCDLYVNALYNSSKCSKVLKDKMVETPAFAIEFAKIALLTNVGRINTTMAFFPEMKTALRSYHPVPSLQKTDGNLQDAPRIKNCLKAALLPFEFKVPPPSSPAEILDKARASQIPPTSVVNLIFVLSNSNHAQTVANAHFDAPIEFLDLFLPVNLSSASRANAFLWLMFYYLQGPGKPNPFDDDYSRVNPGKAPRMQNLTREQMAQENVDPVEEVEWGKRMSAHRSKFLKELVDEMEMEKRRKDNPLPPPPPPTASTSTFSAHDLAAIRRPRAQRHPPSDGSRGSSLSRDYPVHAHTLHAPTPRPPRMPTSRNATPGDGQPQERTMLEHAWHVVTSTDPLEDSDEEADDHVRLDYNRRLRVLSRLRGKEPTPPPPGFDPAPGGSADGGPSDAGTGRLQQVQSWR
;
A
#
# COMPACT_ATOMS: atom_id res chain seq x y z
N MET A 1 -44.31 10.81 -65.77
CA MET A 1 -43.50 12.06 -65.70
C MET A 1 -42.41 11.82 -64.66
N ASP A 2 -41.40 10.97 -64.88
CA ASP A 2 -40.49 10.75 -66.04
C ASP A 2 -39.24 11.65 -65.94
N ASP A 3 -37.99 11.14 -66.02
CA ASP A 3 -37.51 9.76 -65.86
C ASP A 3 -35.99 9.71 -65.53
N ASN A 4 -35.48 8.50 -65.24
CA ASN A 4 -34.10 7.93 -65.29
C ASN A 4 -32.85 8.85 -65.54
N ARG A 5 -31.71 8.72 -64.81
CA ARG A 5 -30.59 7.70 -64.93
C ARG A 5 -29.68 7.95 -66.18
N THR A 6 -28.37 7.65 -66.29
CA THR A 6 -27.42 6.71 -65.63
C THR A 6 -25.93 7.13 -65.92
N GLU A 7 -24.95 6.56 -65.21
CA GLU A 7 -23.56 6.08 -65.58
C GLU A 7 -22.77 6.61 -66.83
N ALA A 8 -21.41 6.53 -66.95
CA ALA A 8 -20.27 6.32 -66.03
C ALA A 8 -18.87 6.41 -66.75
N SER A 9 -17.77 6.38 -65.95
CA SER A 9 -16.46 5.72 -66.22
C SER A 9 -15.29 6.41 -67.00
N CYS A 10 -14.07 6.26 -66.44
CA CYS A 10 -12.71 6.24 -67.05
C CYS A 10 -12.18 7.42 -67.92
N SER A 11 -10.87 7.62 -68.15
CA SER A 11 -9.62 7.30 -67.41
C SER A 11 -8.41 8.02 -68.09
N GLY A 12 -7.24 8.13 -67.43
CA GLY A 12 -5.99 8.57 -68.08
C GLY A 12 -5.04 9.43 -67.20
N ALA A 13 -3.73 9.33 -67.42
CA ALA A 13 -2.70 10.06 -66.64
C ALA A 13 -1.42 10.32 -67.45
N GLN A 14 -0.67 11.40 -67.13
CA GLN A 14 0.76 11.64 -67.44
C GLN A 14 1.28 12.88 -66.68
N THR A 15 2.20 12.75 -65.71
CA THR A 15 3.67 12.93 -65.78
C THR A 15 4.21 14.35 -66.04
N SER A 16 5.00 14.91 -65.10
CA SER A 16 6.46 15.12 -65.23
C SER A 16 7.05 15.92 -64.03
N THR A 17 8.38 16.04 -63.96
CA THR A 17 9.18 16.50 -62.80
C THR A 17 10.22 17.57 -63.22
N GLN A 18 10.81 18.29 -62.23
CA GLN A 18 12.12 19.03 -62.21
C GLN A 18 12.06 20.58 -62.09
N GLN A 19 13.07 21.33 -61.59
CA GLN A 19 14.10 21.12 -60.52
C GLN A 19 14.98 22.40 -60.32
N THR A 20 15.48 22.69 -59.10
CA THR A 20 16.68 23.55 -58.78
C THR A 20 16.60 25.08 -59.11
N VAL A 21 17.48 26.03 -58.69
CA VAL A 21 18.83 26.05 -58.03
C VAL A 21 18.91 27.13 -56.89
N PHE A 22 20.00 27.12 -56.10
CA PHE A 22 20.37 27.97 -54.93
C PHE A 22 20.96 29.37 -55.22
N HIS A 23 20.98 30.25 -54.18
CA HIS A 23 22.13 30.97 -53.54
C HIS A 23 21.61 32.22 -52.75
N HIS A 24 22.28 32.89 -51.79
CA HIS A 24 23.67 32.88 -51.25
C HIS A 24 23.69 33.20 -49.71
N PHE A 25 24.87 33.46 -49.09
CA PHE A 25 25.10 33.61 -47.64
C PHE A 25 25.08 35.05 -47.04
N GLN A 26 25.17 35.12 -45.71
CA GLN A 26 25.13 36.24 -44.71
C GLN A 26 26.24 37.34 -44.83
N PRO A 27 26.19 38.55 -44.17
CA PRO A 27 26.08 38.71 -42.69
C PRO A 27 25.45 40.00 -42.04
N PHE A 28 25.35 39.93 -40.70
CA PHE A 28 25.07 40.89 -39.60
C PHE A 28 24.95 42.43 -39.81
N SER A 29 23.98 43.03 -39.09
CA SER A 29 24.23 44.14 -38.14
C SER A 29 23.12 44.23 -37.04
N SER A 30 23.27 45.13 -36.07
CA SER A 30 22.59 45.14 -34.75
C SER A 30 21.25 45.90 -34.68
N GLY A 31 20.34 45.43 -33.81
CA GLY A 31 19.18 46.20 -33.35
C GLY A 31 18.65 45.74 -31.98
N THR A 32 18.81 46.56 -30.93
CA THR A 32 18.36 46.26 -29.56
C THR A 32 16.84 46.46 -29.40
N ARG A 33 16.17 45.55 -28.68
CA ARG A 33 14.81 45.76 -28.17
C ARG A 33 14.60 45.00 -26.86
N ASN A 34 13.99 45.65 -25.87
CA ASN A 34 13.83 45.10 -24.53
C ASN A 34 13.02 43.79 -24.53
N LYS A 35 13.54 42.78 -23.81
CA LYS A 35 12.73 41.65 -23.36
C LYS A 35 12.08 42.01 -22.02
N SER A 36 10.79 42.32 -22.04
CA SER A 36 9.96 42.15 -20.84
C SER A 36 10.01 40.67 -20.40
N PRO A 37 10.10 40.37 -19.09
CA PRO A 37 10.09 39.00 -18.64
C PRO A 37 8.69 38.41 -18.84
N HIS A 38 8.52 37.57 -19.86
CA HIS A 38 7.39 36.66 -19.90
C HIS A 38 7.47 35.78 -18.65
N ARG A 39 6.48 35.90 -17.77
CA ARG A 39 6.19 34.86 -16.79
C ARG A 39 5.61 33.70 -17.56
N ASP A 40 6.42 32.69 -17.84
CA ASP A 40 5.90 31.40 -18.28
C ASP A 40 4.91 30.91 -17.20
N PRO A 41 3.66 30.59 -17.55
CA PRO A 41 2.77 29.90 -16.62
C PRO A 41 3.43 28.57 -16.31
N GLN A 42 3.83 28.37 -15.05
CA GLN A 42 4.23 27.04 -14.60
C GLN A 42 3.01 26.13 -14.74
N TYR A 43 2.99 25.30 -15.78
CA TYR A 43 2.01 24.23 -15.90
C TYR A 43 2.36 23.16 -14.88
N LEU A 44 1.71 23.20 -13.72
CA LEU A 44 1.91 22.27 -12.59
C LEU A 44 1.63 20.79 -12.97
N GLY A 45 0.97 20.55 -14.11
CA GLY A 45 0.52 19.26 -14.62
C GLY A 45 1.59 18.28 -15.13
N ARG A 46 2.63 18.00 -14.32
CA ARG A 46 3.38 16.71 -14.37
C ARG A 46 4.19 16.37 -13.11
N LYS A 47 3.78 16.88 -11.95
CA LYS A 47 4.42 16.54 -10.66
C LYS A 47 4.38 15.04 -10.41
N THR A 48 5.52 14.47 -10.02
CA THR A 48 5.55 13.09 -9.50
C THR A 48 4.89 13.10 -8.11
N LEU A 49 3.65 12.61 -8.02
CA LEU A 49 2.91 12.58 -6.76
C LEU A 49 3.59 11.71 -5.69
N PRO A 50 4.07 10.48 -5.94
CA PRO A 50 4.74 9.70 -4.90
C PRO A 50 6.16 10.16 -4.63
N ILE A 51 6.56 10.17 -3.35
CA ILE A 51 7.94 10.38 -2.90
C ILE A 51 8.83 9.27 -3.50
N LYS A 52 10.05 9.64 -3.94
CA LYS A 52 11.06 8.74 -4.51
C LYS A 52 12.39 8.97 -3.80
N ARG A 53 12.87 7.92 -3.14
CA ARG A 53 14.13 7.83 -2.38
C ARG A 53 14.73 6.43 -2.58
N GLY A 54 16.04 6.27 -2.39
CA GLY A 54 16.72 4.97 -2.38
C GLY A 54 16.42 4.15 -1.12
N ASP A 55 16.72 2.83 -1.12
CA ASP A 55 16.66 2.04 0.12
C ASP A 55 17.62 2.63 1.17
N ALA A 56 17.19 2.60 2.43
CA ALA A 56 17.84 3.24 3.57
C ALA A 56 17.87 4.79 3.57
N GLU A 57 17.54 5.48 2.47
CA GLU A 57 17.46 6.95 2.49
C GLU A 57 16.28 7.42 3.38
N PRO A 58 16.51 8.37 4.32
CA PRO A 58 15.45 8.91 5.17
C PRO A 58 14.48 9.78 4.38
N LEU A 59 13.21 9.78 4.79
CA LEU A 59 12.23 10.77 4.33
C LEU A 59 12.39 12.04 5.16
N THR A 60 12.81 13.13 4.51
CA THR A 60 13.00 14.43 5.18
C THR A 60 11.65 15.10 5.50
N ARG A 61 11.67 16.10 6.38
CA ARG A 61 10.53 17.00 6.56
C ARG A 61 10.08 17.65 5.25
N GLU A 62 11.01 17.98 4.35
CA GLU A 62 10.69 18.48 3.00
C GLU A 62 9.92 17.44 2.17
N ASP A 63 10.37 16.18 2.12
CA ASP A 63 9.67 15.10 1.39
C ASP A 63 8.23 14.93 1.88
N LEU A 64 8.06 14.96 3.20
CA LEU A 64 6.79 14.74 3.90
C LEU A 64 5.87 15.97 3.87
N GLN A 65 6.40 17.17 3.60
CA GLN A 65 5.76 18.45 3.92
C GLN A 65 5.32 18.48 5.40
N TYR A 66 6.27 18.24 6.31
CA TYR A 66 6.01 18.10 7.74
C TYR A 66 5.26 19.28 8.36
N ASP A 67 5.52 20.51 7.94
CA ASP A 67 4.92 21.69 8.56
C ASP A 67 3.43 21.82 8.18
N LEU A 68 3.06 21.45 6.95
CA LEU A 68 1.66 21.28 6.54
C LEU A 68 0.96 20.26 7.46
N LEU A 69 1.59 19.10 7.64
CA LEU A 69 1.08 18.05 8.51
C LEU A 69 1.05 18.47 9.99
N TYR A 70 1.96 19.36 10.42
CA TYR A 70 1.91 19.98 11.74
C TYR A 70 0.67 20.86 11.87
N TYR A 71 0.45 21.83 10.98
CA TYR A 71 -0.71 22.72 11.07
C TYR A 71 -2.06 21.97 10.95
N ILE A 72 -2.16 20.96 10.08
CA ILE A 72 -3.38 20.13 9.94
C ILE A 72 -3.73 19.37 11.23
N PHE A 73 -2.74 18.82 11.94
CA PHE A 73 -2.96 18.01 13.15
C PHE A 73 -2.79 18.77 14.48
N ALA A 74 -2.24 19.98 14.46
CA ALA A 74 -2.14 20.86 15.63
C ALA A 74 -3.37 21.76 15.81
N ASP A 75 -4.18 21.96 14.75
CA ASP A 75 -5.45 22.67 14.83
C ASP A 75 -6.39 22.04 15.88
N ARG A 76 -7.08 22.91 16.63
CA ARG A 76 -7.97 22.55 17.73
C ARG A 76 -9.43 22.92 17.45
N THR A 77 -9.77 23.22 16.20
CA THR A 77 -11.09 23.72 15.82
C THR A 77 -12.11 22.58 15.84
N VAL A 78 -12.87 22.49 16.94
CA VAL A 78 -13.90 21.46 17.16
C VAL A 78 -15.11 21.73 16.28
N ALA A 79 -15.14 21.08 15.12
CA ALA A 79 -16.04 21.42 14.02
C ALA A 79 -16.61 20.21 13.25
N PHE A 80 -16.09 19.01 13.47
CA PHE A 80 -16.41 17.82 12.68
C PHE A 80 -17.30 16.84 13.46
N VAL A 81 -18.45 16.48 12.89
CA VAL A 81 -19.29 15.41 13.43
C VAL A 81 -18.62 14.06 13.20
N ASP A 82 -18.37 13.33 14.29
CA ASP A 82 -17.83 11.97 14.27
C ASP A 82 -18.82 10.98 14.91
N TYR A 83 -19.40 10.09 14.10
CA TYR A 83 -20.28 9.01 14.58
C TYR A 83 -19.53 7.89 15.30
N LEU A 84 -18.19 7.90 15.30
CA LEU A 84 -17.35 6.91 15.97
C LEU A 84 -16.90 7.40 17.36
N ALA A 85 -17.04 8.69 17.68
CA ALA A 85 -16.78 9.26 19.00
C ALA A 85 -17.98 9.03 19.95
N PRO A 86 -17.81 8.36 21.11
CA PRO A 86 -18.92 8.02 21.99
C PRO A 86 -19.32 9.21 22.88
N GLY A 87 -20.44 9.86 22.55
CA GLY A 87 -20.99 10.95 23.34
C GLY A 87 -20.32 12.32 23.13
N GLN A 88 -19.39 12.42 22.19
CA GLN A 88 -18.87 13.70 21.68
C GLN A 88 -19.42 13.92 20.26
N PRO A 89 -20.37 14.86 20.05
CA PRO A 89 -21.00 15.06 18.74
C PRO A 89 -20.13 15.86 17.77
N LEU A 90 -19.07 16.51 18.25
CA LEU A 90 -18.12 17.30 17.47
C LEU A 90 -16.69 17.08 17.98
N VAL A 91 -15.73 16.98 17.06
CA VAL A 91 -14.29 16.84 17.30
C VAL A 91 -13.47 17.76 16.38
N ASN A 92 -12.16 17.90 16.61
CA ASN A 92 -11.24 18.54 15.66
C ASN A 92 -10.78 17.53 14.58
N PHE A 93 -10.02 17.99 13.56
CA PHE A 93 -9.59 17.12 12.46
C PHE A 93 -8.64 16.00 12.91
N CYS A 94 -7.72 16.29 13.84
CA CYS A 94 -6.77 15.29 14.35
C CYS A 94 -7.54 14.10 14.95
N ASP A 95 -8.46 14.38 15.87
CA ASP A 95 -9.23 13.36 16.59
C ASP A 95 -10.16 12.60 15.63
N LEU A 96 -10.82 13.30 14.67
CA LEU A 96 -11.62 12.67 13.61
C LEU A 96 -10.82 11.65 12.78
N TYR A 97 -9.61 12.02 12.36
CA TYR A 97 -8.78 11.18 11.50
C TYR A 97 -8.15 10.02 12.28
N VAL A 98 -7.71 10.26 13.52
CA VAL A 98 -7.25 9.23 14.46
C VAL A 98 -8.37 8.24 14.77
N ASN A 99 -9.59 8.70 15.05
CA ASN A 99 -10.76 7.84 15.30
C ASN A 99 -11.12 6.98 14.10
N ALA A 100 -11.10 7.55 12.88
CA ALA A 100 -11.38 6.79 11.66
C ALA A 100 -10.35 5.65 11.46
N LEU A 101 -9.06 5.91 11.72
CA LEU A 101 -8.01 4.89 11.68
C LEU A 101 -8.16 3.86 12.81
N TYR A 102 -8.40 4.30 14.05
CA TYR A 102 -8.56 3.44 15.21
C TYR A 102 -9.74 2.47 15.05
N ASN A 103 -10.87 2.94 14.51
CA ASN A 103 -12.08 2.13 14.31
C ASN A 103 -12.04 1.26 13.05
N SER A 104 -11.02 1.40 12.19
CA SER A 104 -10.84 0.54 11.01
C SER A 104 -10.80 -0.96 11.40
N SER A 105 -11.47 -1.79 10.59
CA SER A 105 -11.46 -3.25 10.75
C SER A 105 -10.16 -3.92 10.28
N LYS A 106 -9.21 -3.14 9.75
CA LYS A 106 -7.84 -3.58 9.42
C LYS A 106 -6.76 -2.90 10.26
N CYS A 107 -7.13 -2.02 11.20
CA CYS A 107 -6.24 -1.59 12.28
C CYS A 107 -6.05 -2.74 13.27
N SER A 108 -4.82 -3.24 13.43
CA SER A 108 -4.51 -4.41 14.27
C SER A 108 -4.59 -4.10 15.77
N LYS A 109 -4.86 -5.11 16.62
CA LYS A 109 -4.97 -4.90 18.08
C LYS A 109 -3.73 -4.20 18.64
N VAL A 110 -2.53 -4.68 18.31
CA VAL A 110 -1.24 -4.08 18.75
C VAL A 110 -1.12 -2.61 18.35
N LEU A 111 -1.65 -2.22 17.18
CA LEU A 111 -1.67 -0.82 16.77
C LEU A 111 -2.67 0.01 17.59
N LYS A 112 -3.87 -0.52 17.85
CA LYS A 112 -4.89 0.13 18.71
C LYS A 112 -4.40 0.30 20.14
N ASP A 113 -3.84 -0.76 20.73
CA ASP A 113 -3.26 -0.75 22.07
C ASP A 113 -2.20 0.36 22.17
N LYS A 114 -1.30 0.45 21.19
CA LYS A 114 -0.24 1.45 21.12
C LYS A 114 -0.72 2.89 20.89
N MET A 115 -1.78 3.07 20.09
CA MET A 115 -2.41 4.38 19.88
C MET A 115 -3.05 4.93 21.17
N VAL A 116 -3.53 4.05 22.06
CA VAL A 116 -4.07 4.41 23.38
C VAL A 116 -2.94 4.63 24.40
N GLU A 117 -1.93 3.76 24.42
CA GLU A 117 -0.76 3.86 25.30
C GLU A 117 0.05 5.14 25.04
N THR A 118 0.25 5.50 23.76
CA THR A 118 1.06 6.65 23.35
C THR A 118 0.29 7.51 22.34
N PRO A 119 -0.51 8.50 22.79
CA PRO A 119 -1.28 9.37 21.90
C PRO A 119 -0.43 10.13 20.87
N ALA A 120 0.83 10.44 21.19
CA ALA A 120 1.77 11.04 20.23
C ALA A 120 2.05 10.12 19.02
N PHE A 121 2.19 8.81 19.24
CA PHE A 121 2.35 7.81 18.19
C PHE A 121 1.10 7.74 17.30
N ALA A 122 -0.10 7.91 17.87
CA ALA A 122 -1.33 7.94 17.08
C ALA A 122 -1.33 9.11 16.08
N ILE A 123 -0.80 10.28 16.47
CA ILE A 123 -0.66 11.46 15.59
C ILE A 123 0.46 11.24 14.55
N GLU A 124 1.61 10.69 14.94
CA GLU A 124 2.69 10.34 14.00
C GLU A 124 2.20 9.35 12.93
N PHE A 125 1.52 8.27 13.35
CA PHE A 125 0.88 7.31 12.46
C PHE A 125 -0.19 7.95 11.56
N ALA A 126 -1.03 8.83 12.11
CA ALA A 126 -2.08 9.52 11.37
C ALA A 126 -1.53 10.44 10.26
N LYS A 127 -0.39 11.12 10.49
CA LYS A 127 0.31 11.92 9.46
C LYS A 127 0.81 11.06 8.29
N ILE A 128 1.38 9.88 8.58
CA ILE A 128 1.84 8.94 7.54
C ILE A 128 0.67 8.27 6.82
N ALA A 129 -0.42 7.98 7.54
CA ALA A 129 -1.66 7.51 6.95
C ALA A 129 -2.26 8.56 6.00
N LEU A 130 -2.26 9.85 6.36
CA LEU A 130 -2.69 10.93 5.47
C LEU A 130 -1.86 10.98 4.18
N LEU A 131 -0.53 10.96 4.28
CA LEU A 131 0.37 10.90 3.12
C LEU A 131 0.19 9.63 2.26
N THR A 132 -0.17 8.51 2.87
CA THR A 132 -0.50 7.27 2.15
C THR A 132 -1.86 7.37 1.44
N ASN A 133 -2.82 8.07 2.04
CA ASN A 133 -4.17 8.26 1.49
C ASN A 133 -4.18 9.21 0.29
N VAL A 134 -3.37 10.29 0.32
CA VAL A 134 -3.17 11.21 -0.82
C VAL A 134 -2.16 10.72 -1.85
N GLY A 135 -1.63 9.50 -1.72
CA GLY A 135 -0.71 8.89 -2.68
C GLY A 135 0.73 9.46 -2.69
N ARG A 136 1.13 10.26 -1.68
CA ARG A 136 2.52 10.70 -1.49
C ARG A 136 3.42 9.52 -1.08
N ILE A 137 2.91 8.59 -0.28
CA ILE A 137 3.66 7.38 0.15
C ILE A 137 3.28 6.16 -0.69
N ASN A 138 4.27 5.50 -1.26
CA ASN A 138 4.11 4.30 -2.09
C ASN A 138 3.98 3.03 -1.23
N THR A 139 3.19 2.05 -1.69
CA THR A 139 3.04 0.73 -1.03
C THR A 139 4.29 -0.17 -1.08
N THR A 140 5.37 0.28 -1.70
CA THR A 140 6.69 -0.39 -1.63
C THR A 140 7.51 0.07 -0.43
N MET A 141 7.13 1.19 0.22
CA MET A 141 7.85 1.76 1.36
C MET A 141 7.52 1.02 2.67
N ALA A 142 8.54 0.85 3.49
CA ALA A 142 8.44 0.31 4.85
C ALA A 142 9.30 1.14 5.82
N PHE A 143 8.89 1.13 7.09
CA PHE A 143 9.39 2.06 8.11
C PHE A 143 10.04 1.34 9.31
N PHE A 144 10.37 0.06 9.14
CA PHE A 144 11.16 -0.77 10.07
C PHE A 144 12.29 -1.49 9.31
N PRO A 145 13.54 -1.50 9.82
CA PRO A 145 14.72 -1.90 9.04
C PRO A 145 14.88 -3.42 8.82
N GLU A 146 14.18 -4.25 9.60
CA GLU A 146 14.32 -5.72 9.64
C GLU A 146 13.68 -6.45 8.43
N MET A 147 13.23 -5.73 7.40
CA MET A 147 12.61 -6.34 6.21
C MET A 147 13.61 -7.19 5.41
N LYS A 148 13.50 -8.52 5.51
CA LYS A 148 14.22 -9.49 4.65
C LYS A 148 13.77 -9.47 3.17
N THR A 149 12.66 -8.81 2.82
CA THR A 149 12.08 -8.87 1.47
C THR A 149 12.66 -7.82 0.51
N ALA A 150 13.29 -8.27 -0.57
CA ALA A 150 13.84 -7.39 -1.62
C ALA A 150 12.79 -6.60 -2.44
N LEU A 151 11.50 -6.83 -2.20
CA LEU A 151 10.36 -6.13 -2.83
C LEU A 151 9.83 -4.95 -1.98
N ARG A 152 10.58 -4.52 -0.97
CA ARG A 152 10.28 -3.37 -0.11
C ARG A 152 11.52 -2.51 0.08
N SER A 153 11.34 -1.20 0.02
CA SER A 153 12.37 -0.24 0.36
C SER A 153 12.16 0.28 1.78
N TYR A 154 13.16 0.14 2.64
CA TYR A 154 13.17 0.74 3.97
C TYR A 154 13.51 2.22 3.86
N HIS A 155 12.73 3.06 4.54
CA HIS A 155 13.03 4.48 4.73
C HIS A 155 12.83 4.84 6.21
N PRO A 156 13.85 5.34 6.92
CA PRO A 156 13.62 6.00 8.20
C PRO A 156 12.77 7.27 8.01
N VAL A 157 11.89 7.58 8.97
CA VAL A 157 11.03 8.77 8.94
C VAL A 157 11.26 9.61 10.22
N PRO A 158 12.39 10.32 10.35
CA PRO A 158 12.88 10.81 11.65
C PRO A 158 11.93 11.78 12.37
N SER A 159 11.19 12.57 11.61
CA SER A 159 10.22 13.54 12.12
C SER A 159 8.92 12.91 12.66
N LEU A 160 8.68 11.62 12.38
CA LEU A 160 7.46 10.87 12.70
C LEU A 160 7.76 9.47 13.30
N GLN A 161 8.98 9.29 13.83
CA GLN A 161 9.43 8.11 14.59
C GLN A 161 10.12 8.54 15.89
N LYS A 162 9.57 9.55 16.57
CA LYS A 162 10.09 10.06 17.84
C LYS A 162 9.62 9.26 19.03
N THR A 163 8.47 8.60 18.93
CA THR A 163 7.99 7.65 19.92
C THR A 163 8.64 6.27 19.73
N ASP A 164 8.80 5.52 20.82
CA ASP A 164 9.30 4.13 20.76
C ASP A 164 8.27 3.24 20.05
N GLY A 165 8.48 2.96 18.77
CA GLY A 165 7.54 2.18 17.96
C GLY A 165 7.90 2.02 16.49
N ASN A 166 8.02 0.76 16.06
CA ASN A 166 8.03 0.44 14.63
C ASN A 166 6.68 0.78 13.99
N LEU A 167 6.68 1.76 13.10
CA LEU A 167 5.58 2.08 12.20
C LEU A 167 5.28 0.88 11.28
N GLN A 168 4.00 0.69 10.94
CA GLN A 168 3.60 -0.35 9.99
C GLN A 168 4.02 0.00 8.55
N ASP A 169 4.25 -1.02 7.70
CA ASP A 169 4.53 -0.81 6.28
C ASP A 169 3.33 -0.22 5.52
N ALA A 170 3.61 0.57 4.48
CA ALA A 170 2.58 1.27 3.69
C ALA A 170 1.44 0.37 3.15
N PRO A 171 1.63 -0.92 2.79
CA PRO A 171 0.54 -1.86 2.53
C PRO A 171 -0.46 -2.02 3.67
N ARG A 172 -0.01 -2.13 4.93
CA ARG A 172 -0.91 -2.27 6.09
C ARG A 172 -1.64 -0.97 6.36
N ILE A 173 -0.96 0.17 6.23
CA ILE A 173 -1.56 1.51 6.30
C ILE A 173 -2.66 1.66 5.23
N LYS A 174 -2.38 1.30 3.97
CA LYS A 174 -3.38 1.33 2.89
C LYS A 174 -4.57 0.39 3.13
N ASN A 175 -4.34 -0.78 3.72
CA ASN A 175 -5.42 -1.70 4.09
C ASN A 175 -6.24 -1.17 5.28
N CYS A 176 -5.61 -0.48 6.24
CA CYS A 176 -6.28 0.24 7.32
C CYS A 176 -7.19 1.35 6.77
N LEU A 177 -6.65 2.21 5.88
CA LEU A 177 -7.39 3.29 5.21
C LEU A 177 -8.60 2.77 4.44
N LYS A 178 -8.43 1.73 3.61
CA LYS A 178 -9.52 1.08 2.86
C LYS A 178 -10.67 0.53 3.73
N ALA A 179 -10.42 0.32 5.02
CA ALA A 179 -11.38 -0.23 5.98
C ALA A 179 -11.82 0.79 7.05
N ALA A 180 -11.39 2.05 6.95
CA ALA A 180 -11.80 3.18 7.78
C ALA A 180 -13.12 3.78 7.24
N LEU A 181 -14.19 2.99 7.34
CA LEU A 181 -15.53 3.30 6.80
C LEU A 181 -16.53 3.58 7.93
N LEU A 182 -17.53 4.42 7.66
CA LEU A 182 -18.63 4.69 8.60
C LEU A 182 -19.64 3.53 8.64
N PRO A 183 -20.45 3.39 9.71
CA PRO A 183 -21.30 2.20 9.92
C PRO A 183 -22.31 1.89 8.80
N PHE A 184 -22.75 2.92 8.07
CA PHE A 184 -23.62 2.80 6.89
C PHE A 184 -22.87 2.36 5.63
N GLU A 185 -21.61 2.78 5.46
CA GLU A 185 -20.74 2.43 4.32
C GLU A 185 -20.30 0.95 4.33
N PHE A 186 -20.51 0.25 5.45
CA PHE A 186 -20.33 -1.21 5.51
C PHE A 186 -21.39 -2.00 4.71
N LYS A 187 -22.52 -1.40 4.28
CA LYS A 187 -23.57 -2.07 3.47
C LYS A 187 -23.60 -1.60 2.01
N VAL A 188 -23.32 -0.32 1.80
CA VAL A 188 -23.45 0.39 0.52
C VAL A 188 -22.10 1.04 0.24
N PRO A 189 -21.55 0.97 -0.98
CA PRO A 189 -20.26 1.59 -1.27
C PRO A 189 -20.20 3.06 -0.83
N PRO A 190 -19.06 3.53 -0.30
CA PRO A 190 -18.80 4.95 -0.09
C PRO A 190 -19.08 5.75 -1.38
N PRO A 191 -19.52 7.01 -1.27
CA PRO A 191 -19.69 7.87 -2.46
C PRO A 191 -18.34 8.04 -3.18
N SER A 192 -18.38 7.98 -4.51
CA SER A 192 -17.20 7.89 -5.37
C SER A 192 -16.74 9.22 -5.97
N SER A 193 -17.58 10.25 -5.91
CA SER A 193 -17.37 11.57 -6.47
C SER A 193 -17.73 12.71 -5.52
N PRO A 194 -17.16 13.91 -5.69
CA PRO A 194 -17.51 15.07 -4.87
C PRO A 194 -18.99 15.47 -4.99
N ALA A 195 -19.63 15.16 -6.12
CA ALA A 195 -21.06 15.41 -6.32
C ALA A 195 -21.92 14.53 -5.40
N GLU A 196 -21.71 13.21 -5.40
CA GLU A 196 -22.43 12.27 -4.52
C GLU A 196 -22.28 12.59 -3.03
N ILE A 197 -21.09 13.07 -2.63
CA ILE A 197 -20.82 13.52 -1.26
C ILE A 197 -21.70 14.72 -0.90
N LEU A 198 -21.81 15.70 -1.80
CA LEU A 198 -22.68 16.87 -1.61
C LEU A 198 -24.17 16.54 -1.75
N ASP A 199 -24.56 15.55 -2.55
CA ASP A 199 -25.94 15.05 -2.63
C ASP A 199 -26.37 14.42 -1.31
N LYS A 200 -25.52 13.55 -0.72
CA LYS A 200 -25.76 12.95 0.60
C LYS A 200 -25.80 14.01 1.71
N ALA A 201 -24.91 15.00 1.67
CA ALA A 201 -24.93 16.13 2.63
C ALA A 201 -26.21 16.98 2.49
N ARG A 202 -26.69 17.22 1.26
CA ARG A 202 -27.97 17.91 0.99
C ARG A 202 -29.19 17.07 1.39
N ALA A 203 -29.08 15.74 1.40
CA ALA A 203 -30.05 14.81 1.97
C ALA A 203 -29.94 14.66 3.50
N SER A 204 -29.29 15.62 4.19
CA SER A 204 -29.09 15.66 5.66
C SER A 204 -28.27 14.51 6.26
N GLN A 205 -27.55 13.74 5.44
CA GLN A 205 -26.61 12.72 5.92
C GLN A 205 -25.26 13.39 6.25
N ILE A 206 -25.01 13.66 7.55
CA ILE A 206 -23.86 14.44 8.02
C ILE A 206 -23.09 13.69 9.14
N PRO A 207 -21.85 13.22 8.92
CA PRO A 207 -21.12 13.29 7.65
C PRO A 207 -21.67 12.33 6.57
N PRO A 208 -21.54 12.70 5.27
CA PRO A 208 -22.00 11.88 4.14
C PRO A 208 -21.10 10.67 3.84
N THR A 209 -19.86 10.68 4.34
CA THR A 209 -18.83 9.66 4.12
C THR A 209 -17.71 9.78 5.16
N SER A 210 -16.86 8.77 5.32
CA SER A 210 -15.69 8.89 6.20
C SER A 210 -14.69 9.94 5.69
N VAL A 211 -13.98 10.59 6.62
CA VAL A 211 -12.90 11.56 6.28
C VAL A 211 -11.82 10.92 5.41
N VAL A 212 -11.54 9.62 5.60
CA VAL A 212 -10.58 8.86 4.80
C VAL A 212 -11.07 8.72 3.35
N ASN A 213 -12.34 8.39 3.14
CA ASN A 213 -12.91 8.30 1.79
C ASN A 213 -13.02 9.67 1.11
N LEU A 214 -13.41 10.73 1.83
CA LEU A 214 -13.43 12.09 1.27
C LEU A 214 -12.04 12.47 0.72
N ILE A 215 -10.99 12.29 1.52
CA ILE A 215 -9.62 12.62 1.09
C ILE A 215 -9.20 11.77 -0.10
N PHE A 216 -9.56 10.48 -0.14
CA PHE A 216 -9.31 9.62 -1.30
C PHE A 216 -10.04 10.10 -2.57
N VAL A 217 -11.31 10.52 -2.45
CA VAL A 217 -12.10 11.08 -3.56
C VAL A 217 -11.52 12.40 -4.06
N LEU A 218 -11.14 13.33 -3.18
CA LEU A 218 -10.50 14.60 -3.58
C LEU A 218 -9.08 14.40 -4.15
N SER A 219 -8.39 13.32 -3.76
CA SER A 219 -7.08 12.94 -4.30
C SER A 219 -7.14 12.24 -5.68
N ASN A 220 -8.33 11.92 -6.17
CA ASN A 220 -8.49 11.20 -7.44
C ASN A 220 -8.32 12.18 -8.63
N SER A 221 -7.38 11.87 -9.53
CA SER A 221 -7.09 12.65 -10.74
C SER A 221 -8.33 12.89 -11.61
N ASN A 222 -9.30 11.98 -11.59
CA ASN A 222 -10.54 12.11 -12.37
C ASN A 222 -11.43 13.28 -11.89
N HIS A 223 -11.25 13.71 -10.64
CA HIS A 223 -12.03 14.80 -10.02
C HIS A 223 -11.21 16.10 -9.86
N ALA A 224 -9.90 16.07 -10.09
CA ALA A 224 -8.98 17.16 -9.78
C ALA A 224 -9.37 18.50 -10.40
N GLN A 225 -9.62 18.55 -11.71
CA GLN A 225 -10.03 19.78 -12.41
C GLN A 225 -11.39 20.31 -11.91
N THR A 226 -12.33 19.42 -11.57
CA THR A 226 -13.66 19.80 -11.04
C THR A 226 -13.54 20.43 -9.65
N VAL A 227 -12.74 19.82 -8.77
CA VAL A 227 -12.46 20.33 -7.42
C VAL A 227 -11.68 21.66 -7.50
N ALA A 228 -10.71 21.77 -8.40
CA ALA A 228 -9.95 23.00 -8.63
C ALA A 228 -10.84 24.14 -9.13
N ASN A 229 -11.64 23.91 -10.18
CA ASN A 229 -12.54 24.92 -10.75
C ASN A 229 -13.58 25.40 -9.71
N ALA A 230 -14.09 24.49 -8.87
CA ALA A 230 -14.99 24.83 -7.78
C ALA A 230 -14.27 25.68 -6.72
N HIS A 231 -13.20 25.16 -6.12
CA HIS A 231 -12.70 25.67 -4.83
C HIS A 231 -11.46 26.57 -4.89
N PHE A 232 -10.68 26.54 -5.97
CA PHE A 232 -9.41 27.28 -6.05
C PHE A 232 -9.38 28.31 -7.18
N ASP A 233 -8.37 29.17 -7.13
CA ASP A 233 -7.93 29.96 -8.29
C ASP A 233 -6.90 29.12 -9.08
N ALA A 234 -6.95 29.20 -10.42
CA ALA A 234 -5.98 28.52 -11.26
C ALA A 234 -4.54 29.04 -11.01
N PRO A 235 -3.50 28.19 -11.00
CA PRO A 235 -3.49 26.80 -11.48
C PRO A 235 -3.51 25.73 -10.36
N ILE A 236 -4.10 26.01 -9.19
CA ILE A 236 -3.94 25.15 -8.00
C ILE A 236 -4.95 23.99 -7.97
N GLU A 237 -4.47 22.76 -7.77
CA GLU A 237 -5.26 21.55 -7.53
C GLU A 237 -5.17 21.06 -6.08
N PHE A 238 -6.09 20.16 -5.66
CA PHE A 238 -6.10 19.62 -4.28
C PHE A 238 -4.78 18.92 -3.88
N LEU A 239 -4.14 18.23 -4.81
CA LEU A 239 -2.88 17.52 -4.56
C LEU A 239 -1.69 18.47 -4.39
N ASP A 240 -1.77 19.70 -4.87
CA ASP A 240 -0.70 20.70 -4.70
C ASP A 240 -0.52 21.12 -3.23
N LEU A 241 -1.57 20.97 -2.42
CA LEU A 241 -1.48 21.18 -0.98
C LEU A 241 -0.39 20.29 -0.36
N PHE A 242 -0.16 19.08 -0.89
CA PHE A 242 0.75 18.06 -0.35
C PHE A 242 2.12 18.01 -1.07
N LEU A 243 2.43 18.99 -1.92
CA LEU A 243 3.64 19.03 -2.74
C LEU A 243 4.52 20.24 -2.37
N PRO A 244 5.85 20.20 -2.62
CA PRO A 244 6.75 21.32 -2.37
C PRO A 244 6.51 22.43 -3.40
N VAL A 245 5.46 23.22 -3.18
CA VAL A 245 5.06 24.39 -3.96
C VAL A 245 5.38 25.67 -3.19
N ASN A 246 5.39 26.81 -3.87
CA ASN A 246 5.70 28.12 -3.29
C ASN A 246 4.54 28.73 -2.46
N LEU A 247 3.78 27.89 -1.75
CA LEU A 247 2.61 28.28 -0.93
C LEU A 247 2.84 27.88 0.53
N SER A 248 2.49 28.76 1.47
CA SER A 248 2.78 28.50 2.89
C SER A 248 2.05 27.28 3.44
N SER A 249 2.75 26.45 4.20
CA SER A 249 2.21 25.25 4.85
C SER A 249 0.99 25.56 5.73
N ALA A 250 0.99 26.71 6.40
CA ALA A 250 -0.16 27.17 7.20
C ALA A 250 -1.40 27.49 6.35
N SER A 251 -1.24 28.20 5.23
CA SER A 251 -2.38 28.53 4.36
C SER A 251 -2.90 27.32 3.58
N ARG A 252 -2.01 26.41 3.17
CA ARG A 252 -2.37 25.10 2.59
C ARG A 252 -3.13 24.23 3.60
N ALA A 253 -2.72 24.22 4.87
CA ALA A 253 -3.43 23.51 5.93
C ALA A 253 -4.84 24.07 6.18
N ASN A 254 -5.00 25.39 6.23
CA ASN A 254 -6.32 26.01 6.39
C ASN A 254 -7.24 25.71 5.19
N ALA A 255 -6.73 25.77 3.96
CA ALA A 255 -7.48 25.39 2.76
C ALA A 255 -7.89 23.91 2.74
N PHE A 256 -7.02 23.01 3.24
CA PHE A 256 -7.35 21.59 3.43
C PHE A 256 -8.47 21.40 4.48
N LEU A 257 -8.34 22.00 5.67
CA LEU A 257 -9.34 21.89 6.74
C LEU A 257 -10.69 22.49 6.32
N TRP A 258 -10.67 23.60 5.59
CA TRP A 258 -11.87 24.20 4.98
C TRP A 258 -12.58 23.22 4.03
N LEU A 259 -11.84 22.52 3.16
CA LEU A 259 -12.41 21.50 2.27
C LEU A 259 -12.97 20.31 3.04
N MET A 260 -12.27 19.84 4.08
CA MET A 260 -12.80 18.78 4.95
C MET A 260 -14.12 19.20 5.57
N PHE A 261 -14.24 20.44 6.08
CA PHE A 261 -15.49 20.92 6.66
C PHE A 261 -16.59 21.06 5.61
N TYR A 262 -16.30 21.72 4.48
CA TYR A 262 -17.27 21.97 3.40
C TYR A 262 -17.97 20.69 2.93
N TYR A 263 -17.19 19.62 2.70
CA TYR A 263 -17.73 18.33 2.25
C TYR A 263 -18.29 17.43 3.36
N LEU A 264 -17.73 17.45 4.58
CA LEU A 264 -18.23 16.59 5.68
C LEU A 264 -19.41 17.20 6.44
N GLN A 265 -19.49 18.54 6.52
CA GLN A 265 -20.51 19.26 7.29
C GLN A 265 -21.59 19.93 6.44
N GLY A 266 -21.36 19.99 5.12
CA GLY A 266 -22.29 20.48 4.12
C GLY A 266 -22.14 21.99 3.86
N PRO A 267 -22.35 22.44 2.60
CA PRO A 267 -22.07 23.81 2.17
C PRO A 267 -23.00 24.88 2.76
N GLY A 268 -24.05 24.48 3.47
CA GLY A 268 -25.03 25.39 4.09
C GLY A 268 -24.68 25.85 5.52
N LYS A 269 -23.56 25.39 6.08
CA LYS A 269 -23.06 25.84 7.40
C LYS A 269 -21.91 26.84 7.21
N PRO A 270 -21.81 27.89 8.06
CA PRO A 270 -20.61 28.73 8.12
C PRO A 270 -19.36 27.87 8.37
N ASN A 271 -18.29 28.09 7.61
CA ASN A 271 -17.08 27.27 7.72
C ASN A 271 -16.10 27.92 8.71
N PRO A 272 -15.74 27.27 9.83
CA PRO A 272 -14.89 27.89 10.85
C PRO A 272 -13.46 28.16 10.36
N PHE A 273 -13.06 27.57 9.22
CA PHE A 273 -11.79 27.79 8.55
C PHE A 273 -11.85 28.93 7.51
N ASP A 274 -12.99 29.63 7.37
CA ASP A 274 -13.14 30.74 6.41
C ASP A 274 -12.18 31.91 6.70
N ASP A 275 -11.64 32.50 5.62
CA ASP A 275 -10.99 33.82 5.66
C ASP A 275 -11.88 34.89 5.01
N ASP A 276 -11.39 36.13 4.92
CA ASP A 276 -12.17 37.23 4.33
C ASP A 276 -12.37 37.09 2.82
N TYR A 277 -11.58 36.25 2.14
CA TYR A 277 -11.73 35.93 0.73
C TYR A 277 -12.80 34.85 0.51
N SER A 278 -12.79 33.74 1.26
CA SER A 278 -13.82 32.70 1.14
C SER A 278 -15.19 33.19 1.61
N ARG A 279 -15.26 34.04 2.65
CA ARG A 279 -16.51 34.70 3.10
C ARG A 279 -17.22 35.49 2.00
N VAL A 280 -16.47 36.12 1.08
CA VAL A 280 -17.04 36.94 -0.01
C VAL A 280 -17.04 36.23 -1.37
N ASN A 281 -16.49 35.01 -1.46
CA ASN A 281 -16.51 34.16 -2.65
C ASN A 281 -17.10 32.79 -2.30
N PRO A 282 -18.44 32.65 -2.17
CA PRO A 282 -19.07 31.41 -1.73
C PRO A 282 -18.63 30.19 -2.55
N GLY A 283 -18.10 29.18 -1.86
CA GLY A 283 -17.57 27.96 -2.47
C GLY A 283 -16.08 28.01 -2.81
N LYS A 284 -15.39 29.16 -2.74
CA LYS A 284 -13.92 29.21 -2.79
C LYS A 284 -13.30 28.94 -1.43
N ALA A 285 -12.18 28.24 -1.44
CA ALA A 285 -11.36 28.00 -0.25
C ALA A 285 -10.57 29.27 0.14
N PRO A 286 -10.10 29.36 1.41
CA PRO A 286 -9.24 30.44 1.89
C PRO A 286 -8.02 30.69 1.01
N ARG A 287 -7.56 31.94 0.96
CA ARG A 287 -6.49 32.35 0.05
C ARG A 287 -5.14 31.78 0.48
N MET A 288 -4.60 30.88 -0.35
CA MET A 288 -3.24 30.37 -0.19
C MET A 288 -2.21 31.49 -0.41
N GLN A 289 -1.28 31.60 0.53
CA GLN A 289 -0.27 32.66 0.57
C GLN A 289 0.99 32.20 -0.16
N ASN A 290 1.46 32.99 -1.13
CA ASN A 290 2.71 32.72 -1.82
C ASN A 290 3.90 33.09 -0.92
N LEU A 291 4.92 32.23 -0.88
CA LEU A 291 6.17 32.47 -0.13
C LEU A 291 7.30 32.95 -1.06
N THR A 292 8.23 33.75 -0.50
CA THR A 292 9.54 33.97 -1.12
C THR A 292 10.45 32.74 -0.93
N ARG A 293 11.56 32.67 -1.66
CA ARG A 293 12.52 31.56 -1.56
C ARG A 293 13.10 31.42 -0.15
N GLU A 294 13.31 32.56 0.51
CA GLU A 294 13.89 32.68 1.84
C GLU A 294 12.91 32.16 2.90
N GLN A 295 11.60 32.40 2.71
CA GLN A 295 10.54 31.86 3.56
C GLN A 295 10.33 30.36 3.31
N MET A 296 10.36 29.90 2.05
CA MET A 296 10.31 28.46 1.73
C MET A 296 11.46 27.69 2.39
N ALA A 297 12.65 28.28 2.47
CA ALA A 297 13.81 27.70 3.14
C ALA A 297 13.73 27.71 4.70
N GLN A 298 12.67 28.28 5.27
CA GLN A 298 12.37 28.24 6.71
C GLN A 298 11.27 27.21 7.05
N GLU A 299 10.43 26.82 6.09
CA GLU A 299 9.50 25.71 6.27
C GLU A 299 10.22 24.36 6.11
N ASN A 300 9.74 23.35 6.84
CA ASN A 300 10.14 21.94 6.71
C ASN A 300 11.64 21.66 6.95
N VAL A 301 12.32 22.49 7.75
CA VAL A 301 13.73 22.31 8.11
C VAL A 301 13.90 21.15 9.10
N ASP A 302 14.67 20.11 8.74
CA ASP A 302 15.02 18.99 9.63
C ASP A 302 15.96 19.45 10.77
N PRO A 303 15.56 19.29 12.05
CA PRO A 303 16.46 19.48 13.20
C PRO A 303 17.65 18.52 13.18
N VAL A 304 18.78 18.93 13.78
CA VAL A 304 20.03 18.14 13.77
C VAL A 304 19.84 16.73 14.34
N GLU A 305 19.06 16.60 15.41
CA GLU A 305 18.68 15.32 16.03
C GLU A 305 17.97 14.35 15.06
N GLU A 306 17.12 14.86 14.16
CA GLU A 306 16.36 14.10 13.16
C GLU A 306 17.29 13.66 12.03
N VAL A 307 18.20 14.53 11.59
CA VAL A 307 19.23 14.22 10.60
C VAL A 307 20.21 13.15 11.13
N GLU A 308 20.62 13.24 12.40
CA GLU A 308 21.51 12.26 13.04
C GLU A 308 20.83 10.92 13.32
N TRP A 309 19.57 10.92 13.75
CA TRP A 309 18.77 9.70 13.89
C TRP A 309 18.57 9.01 12.54
N GLY A 310 18.21 9.77 11.49
CA GLY A 310 18.07 9.25 10.13
C GLY A 310 19.35 8.56 9.63
N LYS A 311 20.50 9.21 9.79
CA LYS A 311 21.83 8.63 9.45
C LYS A 311 22.11 7.33 10.22
N ARG A 312 21.82 7.27 11.53
CA ARG A 312 22.00 6.06 12.34
C ARG A 312 21.13 4.90 11.85
N MET A 313 19.87 5.17 11.54
CA MET A 313 18.93 4.15 11.04
C MET A 313 19.27 3.69 9.61
N SER A 314 19.77 4.60 8.77
CA SER A 314 20.32 4.25 7.45
C SER A 314 21.49 3.26 7.59
N ALA A 315 22.44 3.55 8.49
CA ALA A 315 23.59 2.68 8.75
C ALA A 315 23.18 1.33 9.35
N HIS A 316 22.16 1.31 10.22
CA HIS A 316 21.59 0.08 10.77
C HIS A 316 21.02 -0.83 9.66
N ARG A 317 20.27 -0.25 8.70
CA ARG A 317 19.78 -0.97 7.52
C ARG A 317 20.93 -1.51 6.66
N SER A 318 21.97 -0.72 6.40
CA SER A 318 23.15 -1.17 5.65
C SER A 318 23.87 -2.33 6.34
N LYS A 319 23.97 -2.30 7.68
CA LYS A 319 24.52 -3.41 8.46
C LYS A 319 23.66 -4.67 8.34
N PHE A 320 22.35 -4.57 8.58
CA PHE A 320 21.41 -5.68 8.48
C PHE A 320 21.42 -6.33 7.08
N LEU A 321 21.43 -5.53 6.02
CA LEU A 321 21.53 -6.04 4.65
C LEU A 321 22.85 -6.77 4.38
N LYS A 322 23.97 -6.30 4.94
CA LYS A 322 25.24 -7.02 4.84
C LYS A 322 25.17 -8.36 5.58
N GLU A 323 24.70 -8.38 6.82
CA GLU A 323 24.59 -9.62 7.61
C GLU A 323 23.67 -10.65 6.93
N LEU A 324 22.59 -10.20 6.28
CA LEU A 324 21.70 -11.06 5.47
C LEU A 324 22.39 -11.63 4.21
N VAL A 325 23.22 -10.84 3.52
CA VAL A 325 23.98 -11.31 2.35
C VAL A 325 25.09 -12.28 2.77
N ASP A 326 25.81 -11.97 3.85
CA ASP A 326 26.83 -12.86 4.43
C ASP A 326 26.19 -14.21 4.88
N GLU A 327 24.98 -14.18 5.47
CA GLU A 327 24.17 -15.37 5.81
C GLU A 327 23.82 -16.21 4.56
N MET A 328 23.24 -15.60 3.53
CA MET A 328 22.89 -16.28 2.27
C MET A 328 24.11 -16.87 1.54
N GLU A 329 25.26 -16.19 1.57
CA GLU A 329 26.51 -16.74 1.02
C GLU A 329 27.03 -17.93 1.84
N MET A 330 26.93 -17.90 3.17
CA MET A 330 27.31 -19.04 4.01
C MET A 330 26.43 -20.26 3.77
N GLU A 331 25.11 -20.09 3.62
CA GLU A 331 24.20 -21.18 3.29
C GLU A 331 24.51 -21.79 1.91
N LYS A 332 24.75 -20.94 0.90
CA LYS A 332 25.16 -21.41 -0.42
C LYS A 332 26.47 -22.22 -0.35
N ARG A 333 27.48 -21.73 0.37
CA ARG A 333 28.77 -22.43 0.55
C ARG A 333 28.60 -23.77 1.29
N ARG A 334 27.68 -23.87 2.26
CA ARG A 334 27.32 -25.14 2.94
C ARG A 334 26.63 -26.13 1.99
N LYS A 335 25.82 -25.63 1.05
CA LYS A 335 25.09 -26.45 0.06
C LYS A 335 25.97 -26.91 -1.10
N ASP A 336 26.91 -26.06 -1.53
CA ASP A 336 27.90 -26.37 -2.57
C ASP A 336 29.01 -27.32 -2.04
N ASN A 337 29.27 -27.35 -0.72
CA ASN A 337 30.30 -28.19 -0.10
C ASN A 337 29.76 -28.92 1.16
N PRO A 338 28.85 -29.90 0.99
CA PRO A 338 28.24 -30.62 2.11
C PRO A 338 29.28 -31.42 2.89
N LEU A 339 29.16 -31.42 4.22
CA LEU A 339 29.98 -32.27 5.09
C LEU A 339 29.73 -33.75 4.73
N PRO A 340 30.77 -34.61 4.70
CA PRO A 340 30.58 -36.03 4.47
C PRO A 340 29.68 -36.61 5.57
N PRO A 341 28.81 -37.59 5.25
CA PRO A 341 27.98 -38.23 6.26
C PRO A 341 28.87 -38.85 7.36
N PRO A 342 28.42 -38.87 8.62
CA PRO A 342 29.19 -39.50 9.69
C PRO A 342 29.47 -40.97 9.32
N PRO A 343 30.69 -41.48 9.58
CA PRO A 343 31.04 -42.84 9.21
C PRO A 343 30.05 -43.83 9.84
N PRO A 344 29.62 -44.87 9.12
CA PRO A 344 28.72 -45.88 9.68
C PRO A 344 29.38 -46.47 10.94
N PRO A 345 28.62 -46.73 12.01
CA PRO A 345 29.18 -47.27 13.25
C PRO A 345 29.89 -48.59 12.93
N THR A 346 31.21 -48.62 13.12
CA THR A 346 32.02 -49.81 12.87
C THR A 346 31.47 -50.95 13.70
N ALA A 347 31.09 -52.06 13.05
CA ALA A 347 30.60 -53.25 13.71
C ALA A 347 31.74 -53.93 14.50
N SER A 348 32.00 -53.42 15.71
CA SER A 348 32.86 -54.08 16.68
C SER A 348 32.17 -55.36 17.14
N THR A 349 32.76 -56.50 16.77
CA THR A 349 32.24 -57.85 17.05
C THR A 349 32.34 -58.20 18.54
N SER A 350 31.51 -57.53 19.34
CA SER A 350 31.25 -57.87 20.73
C SER A 350 30.31 -59.08 20.75
N THR A 351 30.84 -60.25 21.07
CA THR A 351 30.05 -61.48 21.24
C THR A 351 29.18 -61.36 22.48
N PHE A 352 27.96 -60.87 22.32
CA PHE A 352 26.96 -60.85 23.40
C PHE A 352 26.69 -62.27 23.90
N SER A 353 26.93 -62.49 25.19
CA SER A 353 26.50 -63.72 25.85
C SER A 353 24.97 -63.71 26.00
N ALA A 354 24.36 -64.88 26.17
CA ALA A 354 22.90 -65.00 26.32
C ALA A 354 22.33 -64.35 27.61
N HIS A 355 23.16 -63.72 28.45
CA HIS A 355 22.78 -63.21 29.76
C HIS A 355 22.27 -61.75 29.75
N ASP A 356 22.63 -60.93 28.75
CA ASP A 356 22.27 -59.50 28.73
C ASP A 356 20.83 -59.23 28.28
N LEU A 357 20.25 -60.13 27.47
CA LEU A 357 18.87 -60.00 26.96
C LEU A 357 17.78 -60.09 28.04
N ALA A 358 18.13 -60.46 29.28
CA ALA A 358 17.20 -60.52 30.41
C ALA A 358 16.88 -59.13 31.02
N ALA A 359 17.74 -58.13 30.84
CA ALA A 359 17.65 -56.87 31.58
C ALA A 359 16.56 -55.90 31.08
N ILE A 360 16.15 -56.00 29.81
CA ILE A 360 15.35 -54.97 29.12
C ILE A 360 13.82 -55.12 29.37
N ARG A 361 13.36 -56.19 30.05
CA ARG A 361 11.92 -56.51 30.20
C ARG A 361 11.38 -56.42 31.64
N ARG A 362 11.45 -55.25 32.31
CA ARG A 362 10.52 -54.89 33.42
C ARG A 362 10.13 -53.39 33.44
N PRO A 363 8.85 -53.03 33.67
CA PRO A 363 8.38 -51.64 33.67
C PRO A 363 8.29 -51.00 35.06
N ARG A 364 8.55 -49.68 35.15
CA ARG A 364 8.20 -48.78 36.26
C ARG A 364 8.27 -47.33 35.75
N ALA A 365 7.23 -46.49 35.71
CA ALA A 365 6.29 -46.01 36.74
C ALA A 365 6.90 -44.99 37.73
N GLN A 366 6.54 -43.71 37.50
CA GLN A 366 6.57 -42.52 38.38
C GLN A 366 7.76 -42.27 39.35
N ARG A 367 8.35 -41.08 39.26
CA ARG A 367 8.80 -40.28 40.43
C ARG A 367 8.90 -38.78 40.10
N HIS A 368 8.72 -37.95 41.13
CA HIS A 368 8.73 -36.48 41.06
C HIS A 368 10.14 -35.90 41.27
N PRO A 369 10.44 -34.67 40.79
CA PRO A 369 11.61 -33.92 41.21
C PRO A 369 11.42 -33.27 42.61
N PRO A 370 12.48 -33.13 43.43
CA PRO A 370 12.48 -32.32 44.64
C PRO A 370 12.78 -30.84 44.35
N SER A 371 12.54 -29.97 45.33
CA SER A 371 12.68 -28.51 45.24
C SER A 371 13.25 -27.90 46.53
N ASP A 372 14.21 -26.99 46.41
CA ASP A 372 14.43 -25.85 47.33
C ASP A 372 15.38 -24.85 46.64
N GLY A 373 15.26 -23.52 46.74
CA GLY A 373 14.29 -22.64 47.42
C GLY A 373 14.56 -21.17 47.00
N SER A 374 13.92 -20.11 47.53
CA SER A 374 12.82 -19.99 48.51
C SER A 374 12.27 -18.54 48.51
N ARG A 375 11.04 -18.31 49.04
CA ARG A 375 10.31 -17.00 49.18
C ARG A 375 9.83 -16.37 47.84
N GLY A 376 8.59 -15.91 47.65
CA GLY A 376 7.34 -15.85 48.45
C GLY A 376 6.56 -14.53 48.20
N SER A 377 5.22 -14.41 48.29
CA SER A 377 4.15 -15.41 48.51
C SER A 377 2.73 -14.82 48.25
N SER A 378 1.71 -15.68 48.01
CA SER A 378 0.23 -15.42 48.02
C SER A 378 -0.37 -14.42 46.99
N LEU A 379 -1.67 -14.48 46.60
CA LEU A 379 -2.84 -15.28 47.03
C LEU A 379 -3.49 -16.10 45.88
N SER A 380 -4.33 -17.08 46.24
CA SER A 380 -5.10 -17.96 45.35
C SER A 380 -6.62 -17.73 45.43
N ARG A 381 -7.39 -18.19 44.44
CA ARG A 381 -8.75 -18.75 44.66
C ARG A 381 -9.23 -19.66 43.53
N ASP A 382 -9.62 -20.89 43.88
CA ASP A 382 -10.14 -21.93 42.98
C ASP A 382 -11.69 -21.92 42.89
N TYR A 383 -12.26 -22.67 41.93
CA TYR A 383 -13.27 -23.73 42.15
C TYR A 383 -13.41 -24.61 40.87
N PRO A 384 -13.73 -25.94 40.94
CA PRO A 384 -13.57 -26.87 39.81
C PRO A 384 -14.88 -27.36 39.16
N VAL A 385 -14.76 -28.17 38.10
CA VAL A 385 -15.88 -28.74 37.31
C VAL A 385 -16.00 -30.26 37.50
N HIS A 386 -17.22 -30.78 37.60
CA HIS A 386 -17.52 -32.22 37.68
C HIS A 386 -17.56 -32.90 36.30
N ALA A 387 -17.25 -34.20 36.26
CA ALA A 387 -17.35 -35.04 35.06
C ALA A 387 -18.29 -36.23 35.27
N HIS A 388 -19.04 -36.61 34.23
CA HIS A 388 -19.81 -37.86 34.15
C HIS A 388 -19.74 -38.45 32.72
N THR A 389 -20.06 -39.74 32.59
CA THR A 389 -19.70 -40.62 31.46
C THR A 389 -20.92 -41.19 30.73
N LEU A 390 -20.76 -41.66 29.47
CA LEU A 390 -21.02 -43.06 29.03
C LEU A 390 -20.96 -43.29 27.49
N HIS A 391 -20.92 -44.58 27.13
CA HIS A 391 -20.89 -45.28 25.81
C HIS A 391 -22.05 -44.97 24.81
N ALA A 392 -22.03 -45.33 23.50
CA ALA A 392 -20.97 -45.78 22.57
C ALA A 392 -21.29 -45.49 21.05
N PRO A 393 -21.31 -46.41 20.03
CA PRO A 393 -20.46 -46.17 18.84
C PRO A 393 -21.08 -46.28 17.41
N THR A 394 -20.41 -45.64 16.43
CA THR A 394 -20.41 -45.92 14.96
C THR A 394 -21.72 -45.66 14.17
N PRO A 395 -21.73 -45.53 12.80
CA PRO A 395 -20.70 -45.90 11.81
C PRO A 395 -20.18 -44.78 10.87
N ARG A 396 -19.29 -45.16 9.92
CA ARG A 396 -18.65 -44.29 8.91
C ARG A 396 -18.91 -44.87 7.49
N PRO A 397 -19.23 -44.06 6.46
CA PRO A 397 -19.45 -44.52 5.09
C PRO A 397 -18.14 -44.98 4.37
N PRO A 398 -18.24 -45.72 3.24
CA PRO A 398 -17.19 -46.64 2.80
C PRO A 398 -16.09 -46.03 1.92
N ARG A 399 -14.92 -46.71 1.90
CA ARG A 399 -13.89 -46.57 0.85
C ARG A 399 -14.16 -47.57 -0.29
N MET A 400 -14.00 -47.11 -1.53
CA MET A 400 -13.93 -47.94 -2.74
C MET A 400 -12.45 -48.27 -3.11
N PRO A 401 -12.18 -49.27 -3.97
CA PRO A 401 -10.97 -50.10 -3.82
C PRO A 401 -9.71 -49.55 -4.48
N THR A 402 -8.58 -49.83 -3.84
CA THR A 402 -7.24 -49.75 -4.44
C THR A 402 -7.02 -50.89 -5.43
N SER A 403 -6.69 -50.58 -6.70
CA SER A 403 -6.10 -51.57 -7.60
C SER A 403 -4.61 -51.75 -7.28
N ARG A 404 -4.18 -53.00 -7.07
CA ARG A 404 -2.77 -53.40 -7.11
C ARG A 404 -2.55 -54.24 -8.36
N ASN A 405 -1.65 -53.81 -9.24
CA ASN A 405 -0.54 -54.63 -9.76
C ASN A 405 0.13 -53.97 -10.99
N ALA A 406 1.33 -53.43 -10.78
CA ALA A 406 2.38 -53.32 -11.78
C ALA A 406 3.73 -53.42 -11.06
N THR A 407 4.66 -54.22 -11.59
CA THR A 407 6.02 -54.44 -11.05
C THR A 407 7.01 -53.41 -11.64
N PRO A 408 8.24 -53.28 -11.11
CA PRO A 408 9.04 -52.07 -11.31
C PRO A 408 9.64 -51.92 -12.72
N GLY A 409 9.72 -50.68 -13.19
CA GLY A 409 10.40 -50.23 -14.39
C GLY A 409 10.80 -48.75 -14.25
N ASP A 410 11.69 -48.28 -15.13
CA ASP A 410 12.46 -47.02 -15.00
C ASP A 410 11.70 -45.76 -14.58
N GLY A 411 12.40 -44.89 -13.86
CA GLY A 411 11.89 -43.62 -13.34
C GLY A 411 11.64 -42.56 -14.43
N GLN A 412 10.38 -42.37 -14.78
CA GLN A 412 9.86 -41.15 -15.42
C GLN A 412 8.73 -40.58 -14.53
N PRO A 413 8.84 -39.35 -14.00
CA PRO A 413 7.76 -38.74 -13.23
C PRO A 413 6.57 -38.48 -14.16
N GLN A 414 5.40 -39.07 -13.87
CA GLN A 414 4.20 -38.89 -14.69
C GLN A 414 3.74 -37.43 -14.65
N GLU A 415 3.70 -36.75 -15.81
CA GLU A 415 3.24 -35.36 -15.88
C GLU A 415 1.75 -35.24 -15.53
N ARG A 416 1.47 -34.74 -14.32
CA ARG A 416 0.14 -34.33 -13.86
C ARG A 416 -0.38 -33.18 -14.71
N THR A 417 -1.67 -33.18 -15.05
CA THR A 417 -2.30 -32.00 -15.66
C THR A 417 -2.42 -30.86 -14.65
N MET A 418 -2.60 -29.63 -15.14
CA MET A 418 -2.77 -28.44 -14.28
C MET A 418 -3.90 -28.59 -13.25
N LEU A 419 -4.99 -29.29 -13.61
CA LEU A 419 -6.13 -29.50 -12.72
C LEU A 419 -5.81 -30.55 -11.64
N GLU A 420 -5.11 -31.63 -11.99
CA GLU A 420 -4.68 -32.67 -11.04
C GLU A 420 -3.61 -32.15 -10.09
N HIS A 421 -2.67 -31.30 -10.56
CA HIS A 421 -1.69 -30.65 -9.70
C HIS A 421 -2.35 -29.65 -8.74
N ALA A 422 -3.30 -28.83 -9.19
CA ALA A 422 -4.07 -27.96 -8.32
C ALA A 422 -4.88 -28.74 -7.27
N TRP A 423 -5.50 -29.85 -7.66
CA TRP A 423 -6.22 -30.74 -6.73
C TRP A 423 -5.27 -31.41 -5.73
N HIS A 424 -4.07 -31.83 -6.17
CA HIS A 424 -3.04 -32.40 -5.31
C HIS A 424 -2.63 -31.41 -4.22
N VAL A 425 -2.19 -30.19 -4.58
CA VAL A 425 -1.77 -29.16 -3.60
C VAL A 425 -2.87 -28.92 -2.56
N VAL A 426 -4.12 -28.73 -3.00
CA VAL A 426 -5.28 -28.52 -2.10
C VAL A 426 -5.62 -29.72 -1.21
N THR A 427 -5.08 -30.92 -1.48
CA THR A 427 -5.34 -32.14 -0.71
C THR A 427 -4.11 -32.79 -0.06
N SER A 428 -2.90 -32.28 -0.30
CA SER A 428 -1.64 -32.82 0.25
C SER A 428 -0.83 -31.84 1.10
N THR A 429 -0.92 -30.53 0.84
CA THR A 429 -0.13 -29.50 1.52
C THR A 429 -0.84 -29.07 2.80
N ASP A 430 -0.14 -29.06 3.95
CA ASP A 430 -0.69 -28.51 5.19
C ASP A 430 -0.67 -26.97 5.11
N PRO A 431 -1.82 -26.27 5.29
CA PRO A 431 -1.87 -24.81 5.24
C PRO A 431 -1.15 -24.10 6.41
N LEU A 432 -0.44 -24.83 7.27
CA LEU A 432 0.41 -24.31 8.36
C LEU A 432 1.91 -24.66 8.22
N GLU A 433 2.33 -25.39 7.18
CA GLU A 433 3.75 -25.58 6.87
C GLU A 433 4.32 -24.35 6.13
N ASP A 434 5.57 -23.97 6.42
CA ASP A 434 6.20 -22.79 5.82
C ASP A 434 6.53 -23.03 4.33
N SER A 435 6.30 -22.00 3.51
CA SER A 435 6.32 -22.06 2.02
C SER A 435 7.69 -22.36 1.38
N ASP A 436 8.71 -22.66 2.19
CA ASP A 436 10.11 -22.71 1.79
C ASP A 436 10.66 -24.15 1.65
N GLU A 437 9.92 -25.18 2.10
CA GLU A 437 10.33 -26.61 2.06
C GLU A 437 9.62 -27.50 1.00
N GLU A 438 8.65 -26.99 0.22
CA GLU A 438 7.97 -27.80 -0.83
C GLU A 438 8.89 -28.11 -2.04
N ALA A 439 9.62 -29.22 -1.96
CA ALA A 439 10.44 -29.75 -3.04
C ALA A 439 9.65 -30.59 -4.09
N ASP A 440 8.48 -30.12 -4.57
CA ASP A 440 7.75 -30.79 -5.66
C ASP A 440 8.44 -30.59 -7.02
N ASP A 441 8.93 -31.69 -7.60
CA ASP A 441 9.55 -31.70 -8.93
C ASP A 441 8.59 -31.21 -10.05
N HIS A 442 7.27 -31.28 -9.88
CA HIS A 442 6.32 -30.68 -10.83
C HIS A 442 6.39 -29.15 -10.86
N VAL A 443 6.53 -28.50 -9.70
CA VAL A 443 6.72 -27.04 -9.62
C VAL A 443 8.04 -26.66 -10.29
N ARG A 444 9.10 -27.46 -10.07
CA ARG A 444 10.40 -27.31 -10.75
C ARG A 444 10.31 -27.46 -12.26
N LEU A 445 9.51 -28.41 -12.77
CA LEU A 445 9.29 -28.63 -14.19
C LEU A 445 8.53 -27.48 -14.84
N ASP A 446 7.45 -26.98 -14.23
CA ASP A 446 6.68 -25.86 -14.80
C ASP A 446 7.49 -24.54 -14.76
N TYR A 447 8.25 -24.28 -13.70
CA TYR A 447 9.14 -23.12 -13.65
C TYR A 447 10.17 -23.15 -14.79
N ASN A 448 10.73 -24.32 -15.11
CA ASN A 448 11.60 -24.52 -16.26
C ASN A 448 10.89 -24.34 -17.62
N ARG A 449 9.62 -24.76 -17.74
CA ARG A 449 8.79 -24.52 -18.93
C ARG A 449 8.55 -23.02 -19.15
N ARG A 450 8.16 -22.29 -18.10
CA ARG A 450 7.95 -20.83 -18.12
C ARG A 450 9.23 -20.07 -18.51
N LEU A 451 10.39 -20.44 -17.96
CA LEU A 451 11.69 -19.84 -18.33
C LEU A 451 12.03 -20.04 -19.82
N ARG A 452 11.73 -21.19 -20.41
CA ARG A 452 11.94 -21.45 -21.86
C ARG A 452 11.00 -20.64 -22.76
N VAL A 453 9.82 -20.24 -22.28
CA VAL A 453 8.92 -19.32 -23.00
C VAL A 453 9.47 -17.89 -22.92
N LEU A 454 9.91 -17.45 -21.74
CA LEU A 454 10.48 -16.11 -21.54
C LEU A 454 11.78 -15.90 -22.35
N SER A 455 12.65 -16.90 -22.45
CA SER A 455 13.86 -16.79 -23.28
C SER A 455 13.55 -16.72 -24.78
N ARG A 456 12.55 -17.45 -25.26
CA ARG A 456 12.07 -17.38 -26.66
C ARG A 456 11.44 -16.02 -27.00
N LEU A 457 10.77 -15.36 -26.04
CA LEU A 457 10.19 -14.03 -26.23
C LEU A 457 11.24 -12.91 -26.32
N ARG A 458 12.46 -13.11 -25.80
CA ARG A 458 13.53 -12.10 -25.75
C ARG A 458 14.42 -12.05 -27.01
N GLY A 459 14.10 -12.85 -28.03
CA GLY A 459 14.94 -13.06 -29.23
C GLY A 459 14.36 -12.51 -30.54
N LYS A 460 13.75 -11.32 -30.52
CA LYS A 460 13.30 -10.60 -31.72
C LYS A 460 13.77 -9.14 -31.68
N GLU A 461 13.97 -8.56 -32.87
CA GLU A 461 14.66 -7.28 -33.07
C GLU A 461 13.92 -6.05 -32.53
N PRO A 462 14.64 -4.95 -32.21
CA PRO A 462 14.04 -3.73 -31.66
C PRO A 462 13.15 -2.97 -32.66
N THR A 463 12.13 -2.31 -32.14
CA THR A 463 11.15 -1.55 -32.91
C THR A 463 11.78 -0.32 -33.60
N PRO A 464 11.52 -0.08 -34.90
CA PRO A 464 12.04 1.10 -35.61
C PRO A 464 11.33 2.42 -35.21
N PRO A 465 11.98 3.58 -35.43
CA PRO A 465 11.41 4.90 -35.11
C PRO A 465 10.32 5.35 -36.12
N PRO A 466 9.42 6.26 -35.74
CA PRO A 466 8.22 6.58 -36.53
C PRO A 466 8.40 7.70 -37.57
N PRO A 467 7.99 7.48 -38.83
CA PRO A 467 7.52 8.54 -39.73
C PRO A 467 6.00 8.73 -39.56
N GLY A 468 5.50 9.96 -39.56
CA GLY A 468 4.07 10.25 -39.39
C GLY A 468 3.41 10.83 -40.65
N PHE A 469 2.17 10.41 -40.94
CA PHE A 469 1.03 11.29 -41.24
C PHE A 469 -0.28 10.46 -41.23
N ASP A 470 -1.40 11.12 -40.92
CA ASP A 470 -2.80 10.63 -40.90
C ASP A 470 -3.32 10.21 -42.30
N PRO A 471 -4.46 9.46 -42.45
CA PRO A 471 -5.63 9.45 -41.56
C PRO A 471 -6.39 8.11 -41.31
N ALA A 472 -7.48 8.23 -40.54
CA ALA A 472 -8.53 7.22 -40.29
C ALA A 472 -9.46 6.99 -41.52
N PRO A 473 -10.48 6.07 -41.55
CA PRO A 473 -11.50 5.87 -40.50
C PRO A 473 -12.09 4.44 -40.25
N GLY A 474 -12.79 4.29 -39.11
CA GLY A 474 -13.82 3.25 -38.84
C GLY A 474 -13.35 1.95 -38.18
N GLY A 475 -14.09 1.33 -37.24
CA GLY A 475 -15.32 1.76 -36.54
C GLY A 475 -15.95 0.64 -35.68
N SER A 476 -16.81 0.99 -34.71
CA SER A 476 -17.71 0.11 -33.89
C SER A 476 -17.09 -1.08 -33.11
N ALA A 477 -17.03 -1.04 -31.76
CA ALA A 477 -18.07 -1.50 -30.79
C ALA A 477 -17.75 -2.95 -30.26
N ASP A 478 -18.23 -3.47 -29.13
CA ASP A 478 -19.15 -3.00 -28.07
C ASP A 478 -18.85 -3.73 -26.71
N GLY A 479 -19.46 -3.31 -25.60
CA GLY A 479 -19.86 -4.21 -24.49
C GLY A 479 -18.90 -4.45 -23.29
N GLY A 480 -19.41 -4.21 -22.08
CA GLY A 480 -19.00 -4.87 -20.82
C GLY A 480 -20.10 -5.86 -20.36
N PRO A 481 -20.50 -5.94 -19.07
CA PRO A 481 -19.84 -5.48 -17.82
C PRO A 481 -20.02 -6.45 -16.60
N SER A 482 -19.36 -6.16 -15.45
CA SER A 482 -19.76 -6.58 -14.07
C SER A 482 -19.83 -8.11 -13.78
N ASP A 483 -20.06 -8.69 -12.59
CA ASP A 483 -19.97 -8.30 -11.16
C ASP A 483 -19.61 -9.59 -10.36
N ALA A 484 -19.44 -9.73 -9.03
CA ALA A 484 -19.61 -8.90 -7.83
C ALA A 484 -18.46 -9.25 -6.83
N GLY A 485 -18.53 -9.28 -5.49
CA GLY A 485 -19.58 -8.98 -4.47
C GLY A 485 -19.08 -9.40 -3.07
N THR A 486 -19.34 -8.62 -2.01
CA THR A 486 -18.70 -8.80 -0.67
C THR A 486 -19.64 -9.26 0.44
N GLY A 487 -19.12 -10.07 1.36
CA GLY A 487 -19.77 -10.46 2.64
C GLY A 487 -19.29 -9.62 3.83
N ARG A 488 -20.13 -9.48 4.87
CA ARG A 488 -19.99 -8.48 5.96
C ARG A 488 -20.14 -9.10 7.36
N LEU A 489 -19.42 -8.56 8.36
CA LEU A 489 -19.63 -8.81 9.79
C LEU A 489 -19.70 -7.50 10.61
N GLN A 490 -20.15 -7.61 11.86
CA GLN A 490 -20.34 -6.57 12.89
C GLN A 490 -19.20 -6.64 13.95
N GLN A 491 -19.13 -5.84 15.03
CA GLN A 491 -19.26 -4.38 15.27
C GLN A 491 -19.21 -4.17 16.81
N VAL A 492 -18.19 -3.49 17.38
CA VAL A 492 -18.16 -3.10 18.81
C VAL A 492 -17.52 -1.71 19.02
N GLN A 493 -17.95 -1.07 20.10
CA GLN A 493 -17.84 0.32 20.59
C GLN A 493 -16.44 0.96 20.75
N SER A 494 -16.44 2.26 21.08
CA SER A 494 -15.31 3.21 21.09
C SER A 494 -15.09 3.91 22.46
N TRP A 495 -14.16 4.88 22.53
CA TRP A 495 -13.50 5.34 23.78
C TRP A 495 -13.69 6.81 24.17
N ARG A 496 -13.45 7.11 25.46
CA ARG A 496 -13.40 8.45 26.07
C ARG A 496 -11.98 8.99 26.13
#